data_AF-A0A7L9J240-F1
#
_entry.id   AF-A0A7L9J240-F1
#
_cell.length_a   1.000
_cell.length_b   1.000
_cell.length_c   1.000
_cell.angle_alpha   90.00
_cell.angle_beta   90.00
_cell.angle_gamma   90.00
#
_symmetry.space_group_name_H-M   'P 1'
#
loop_
_entity.id
_entity.type
_entity.pdbx_description
1 polymer ?
#
loop_
_entity_poly.entity_id
_entity_poly.type
_entity_poly.pdbx_seq_one_letter_code
_entity_poly.pdbx_strand_id
1 'polypeptide(L)'
;MTIRPAWRRYGGAITLPSAYVSVFVDLGYAVTAHRAQGITTDTAHTVATSRSARENFYVSMTRGRHANHAYVAIDQPDEVHEHAHPSENPDATARSVLYGVLKHVGAELSAHETITAEHERWGSIAQLAAEDETIAQAAQHDRWATLLHRSGLSTEQVDDILDSDAYGALSAELRRAEANHHDLDTLLPRLIQARALDDDDLASVIHHRVERATSRPAGSGRTRKPARLIAGLIPEAGGLMLADMRQALDERRDLIQDRAEVCLDTALADAEPWIATLGTAPTTAREAALWRQHAIVVAAYRDRYRITTTSPLGAESDSAAQRIDVARARSALDRARELARRKDSAPTPQRPTRTTGRTL
;
A
#
# COMPACT_ATOMS: atom_id res chain seq x y z
N MET A 1 11.80 -22.11 55.14
CA MET A 1 10.43 -21.55 55.00
C MET A 1 9.45 -22.72 54.91
N THR A 2 8.31 -22.67 55.60
CA THR A 2 7.31 -23.74 55.56
C THR A 2 6.17 -23.33 54.63
N ILE A 3 5.93 -24.10 53.57
CA ILE A 3 4.86 -23.84 52.59
C ILE A 3 3.72 -24.86 52.75
N ARG A 4 2.48 -24.41 52.49
CA ARG A 4 1.28 -25.24 52.59
C ARG A 4 0.31 -24.91 51.44
N PRO A 5 -0.35 -25.91 50.83
CA PRO A 5 -1.40 -25.67 49.84
C PRO A 5 -2.57 -24.87 50.43
N ALA A 6 -3.06 -23.85 49.71
CA ALA A 6 -4.08 -22.92 50.19
C ALA A 6 -5.42 -23.58 50.60
N TRP A 7 -5.73 -24.76 50.04
CA TRP A 7 -6.99 -25.48 50.24
C TRP A 7 -6.96 -26.50 51.40
N ARG A 8 -5.86 -26.65 52.14
CA ARG A 8 -5.77 -27.55 53.31
C ARG A 8 -5.48 -26.79 54.60
N ARG A 9 -6.37 -26.95 55.60
CA ARG A 9 -6.22 -26.34 56.94
C ARG A 9 -5.26 -27.08 57.87
N TYR A 10 -5.12 -28.40 57.73
CA TYR A 10 -4.21 -29.23 58.54
C TYR A 10 -3.47 -30.26 57.69
N GLY A 11 -2.20 -30.51 58.00
CA GLY A 11 -1.31 -31.46 57.30
C GLY A 11 -0.84 -31.01 55.91
N GLY A 12 0.25 -31.62 55.41
CA GLY A 12 0.79 -31.34 54.06
C GLY A 12 1.70 -30.10 53.98
N ALA A 13 2.26 -29.66 55.10
CA ALA A 13 3.26 -28.61 55.12
C ALA A 13 4.65 -29.18 54.76
N ILE A 14 5.35 -28.53 53.83
CA ILE A 14 6.71 -28.91 53.44
C ILE A 14 7.65 -27.81 53.94
N THR A 15 8.74 -28.21 54.59
CA THR A 15 9.80 -27.28 55.00
C THR A 15 10.85 -27.21 53.91
N LEU A 16 11.03 -26.03 53.32
CA LEU A 16 12.03 -25.76 52.30
C LEU A 16 13.33 -25.25 52.96
N PRO A 17 14.51 -25.79 52.57
CA PRO A 17 15.82 -25.30 53.01
C PRO A 17 16.02 -23.83 52.66
N SER A 18 16.73 -23.09 53.52
CA SER A 18 16.96 -21.65 53.33
C SER A 18 17.64 -21.34 51.99
N ALA A 19 18.62 -22.15 51.59
CA ALA A 19 19.37 -21.96 50.34
C ALA A 19 18.49 -22.14 49.08
N TYR A 20 17.44 -22.97 49.16
CA TYR A 20 16.51 -23.16 48.05
C TYR A 20 15.57 -21.96 47.91
N VAL A 21 15.06 -21.47 49.04
CA VAL A 21 14.11 -20.35 49.08
C VAL A 21 14.75 -19.06 48.58
N SER A 22 16.04 -18.83 48.87
CA SER A 22 16.73 -17.62 48.44
C SER A 22 16.99 -17.54 46.93
N VAL A 23 16.86 -18.65 46.20
CA VAL A 23 17.20 -18.71 44.76
C VAL A 23 16.01 -19.07 43.88
N PHE A 24 15.10 -19.93 44.36
CA PHE A 24 14.08 -20.58 43.51
C PHE A 24 12.63 -20.29 43.92
N VAL A 25 12.40 -19.29 44.77
CA VAL A 25 11.04 -18.94 45.23
C VAL A 25 10.80 -17.44 45.08
N ASP A 26 9.72 -17.11 44.36
CA ASP A 26 9.21 -15.74 44.25
C ASP A 26 7.96 -15.55 45.13
N LEU A 27 7.70 -14.31 45.53
CA LEU A 27 6.41 -13.94 46.13
C LEU A 27 5.30 -13.98 45.07
N GLY A 28 4.24 -14.74 45.33
CA GLY A 28 3.11 -14.92 44.41
C GLY A 28 2.04 -13.83 44.46
N TYR A 29 2.32 -12.64 45.02
CA TYR A 29 1.32 -11.56 45.13
C TYR A 29 0.91 -10.99 43.77
N ALA A 30 1.86 -10.97 42.82
CA ALA A 30 1.63 -10.64 41.43
C ALA A 30 2.39 -11.64 40.56
N VAL A 31 1.79 -12.05 39.45
CA VAL A 31 2.39 -12.98 38.50
C VAL A 31 2.24 -12.43 37.11
N THR A 32 3.19 -12.76 36.24
CA THR A 32 3.09 -12.39 34.82
C THR A 32 1.94 -13.13 34.15
N ALA A 33 1.35 -12.52 33.11
CA ALA A 33 0.27 -13.12 32.33
C ALA A 33 0.62 -14.55 31.82
N HIS A 34 1.89 -14.76 31.45
CA HIS A 34 2.44 -16.05 31.03
C HIS A 34 2.43 -17.08 32.17
N ARG A 35 2.88 -16.71 33.38
CA ARG A 35 2.90 -17.62 34.54
C ARG A 35 1.48 -17.92 35.05
N ALA A 36 0.51 -17.06 34.74
CA ALA A 36 -0.91 -17.24 35.05
C ALA A 36 -1.68 -18.09 34.01
N GLN A 37 -1.04 -18.53 32.93
CA GLN A 37 -1.71 -19.30 31.89
C GLN A 37 -2.23 -20.64 32.42
N GLY A 38 -3.52 -20.91 32.22
CA GLY A 38 -4.17 -22.14 32.70
C GLY A 38 -4.61 -22.08 34.17
N ILE A 39 -4.34 -20.99 34.89
CA ILE A 39 -4.85 -20.75 36.24
C ILE A 39 -6.25 -20.13 36.13
N THR A 40 -7.19 -20.60 36.95
CA THR A 40 -8.50 -19.98 37.14
C THR A 40 -8.60 -19.45 38.56
N THR A 41 -8.98 -18.19 38.71
CA THR A 41 -9.19 -17.53 40.00
C THR A 41 -10.62 -16.99 40.10
N ASP A 42 -11.06 -16.61 41.29
CA ASP A 42 -12.39 -16.01 41.46
C ASP A 42 -12.45 -14.60 40.84
N THR A 43 -11.42 -13.79 41.07
CA THR A 43 -11.23 -12.48 40.45
C THR A 43 -9.82 -12.37 39.86
N ALA A 44 -9.69 -11.62 38.77
CA ALA A 44 -8.40 -11.29 38.16
C ALA A 44 -8.22 -9.77 38.10
N HIS A 45 -7.01 -9.32 38.43
CA HIS A 45 -6.62 -7.91 38.45
C HIS A 45 -5.37 -7.77 37.59
N THR A 46 -5.52 -7.11 36.44
CA THR A 46 -4.47 -6.98 35.42
C THR A 46 -4.00 -5.53 35.36
N VAL A 47 -2.68 -5.32 35.37
CA VAL A 47 -2.10 -4.02 35.05
C VAL A 47 -1.73 -4.03 33.57
N ALA A 48 -2.28 -3.08 32.81
CA ALA A 48 -2.05 -2.93 31.37
C ALA A 48 -1.32 -1.60 31.10
N THR A 49 -0.30 -1.67 30.25
CA THR A 49 0.52 -0.52 29.84
C THR A 49 0.48 -0.37 28.32
N SER A 50 0.98 0.76 27.80
CA SER A 50 1.13 0.98 26.35
C SER A 50 1.98 -0.07 25.63
N ARG A 51 2.86 -0.78 26.36
CA ARG A 51 3.70 -1.87 25.84
C ARG A 51 3.05 -3.25 25.94
N SER A 52 1.84 -3.35 26.49
CA SER A 52 1.16 -4.64 26.64
C SER A 52 0.67 -5.15 25.28
N ALA A 53 0.92 -6.42 24.99
CA ALA A 53 0.40 -7.09 23.80
C ALA A 53 -1.05 -7.54 23.99
N ARG A 54 -1.81 -7.54 22.90
CA ARG A 54 -3.22 -7.95 22.84
C ARG A 54 -3.43 -9.35 23.41
N GLU A 55 -2.56 -10.29 23.07
CA GLU A 55 -2.67 -11.69 23.43
C GLU A 55 -2.51 -11.88 24.95
N ASN A 56 -1.51 -11.21 25.54
CA ASN A 56 -1.27 -11.22 26.99
C ASN A 56 -2.41 -10.52 27.75
N PHE A 57 -2.94 -9.43 27.19
CA PHE A 57 -4.07 -8.72 27.75
C PHE A 57 -5.33 -9.60 27.74
N TYR A 58 -5.64 -10.26 26.61
CA TYR A 58 -6.76 -11.19 26.49
C TYR A 58 -6.66 -12.35 27.48
N VAL A 59 -5.48 -12.97 27.57
CA VAL A 59 -5.20 -14.04 28.53
C VAL A 59 -5.48 -13.58 29.96
N SER A 60 -5.01 -12.40 30.34
CA SER A 60 -5.19 -11.91 31.72
C SER A 60 -6.64 -11.55 32.02
N MET A 61 -7.37 -11.06 31.01
CA MET A 61 -8.79 -10.70 31.11
C MET A 61 -9.76 -11.89 31.08
N THR A 62 -9.26 -13.12 31.05
CA THR A 62 -10.06 -14.36 31.03
C THR A 62 -9.76 -15.32 32.18
N ARG A 63 -8.94 -14.90 33.18
CA ARG A 63 -8.55 -15.76 34.32
C ARG A 63 -9.56 -15.77 35.46
N GLY A 64 -10.28 -14.66 35.67
CA GLY A 64 -11.26 -14.51 36.72
C GLY A 64 -12.61 -15.11 36.32
N ARG A 65 -13.17 -15.95 37.19
CA ARG A 65 -14.50 -16.56 37.00
C ARG A 65 -15.63 -15.57 37.19
N HIS A 66 -15.51 -14.68 38.18
CA HIS A 66 -16.57 -13.78 38.58
C HIS A 66 -16.33 -12.34 38.12
N ALA A 67 -15.08 -11.89 38.08
CA ALA A 67 -14.73 -10.55 37.59
C ALA A 67 -13.29 -10.48 37.07
N ASN A 68 -13.08 -9.64 36.05
CA ASN A 68 -11.78 -9.32 35.48
C ASN A 68 -11.63 -7.79 35.43
N HIS A 69 -10.68 -7.25 36.20
CA HIS A 69 -10.42 -5.82 36.30
C HIS A 69 -9.11 -5.47 35.59
N ALA A 70 -9.13 -4.45 34.73
CA ALA A 70 -7.94 -3.89 34.10
C ALA A 70 -7.62 -2.51 34.68
N TYR A 71 -6.43 -2.36 35.23
CA TYR A 71 -5.85 -1.09 35.63
C TYR A 71 -4.92 -0.63 34.51
N VAL A 72 -5.33 0.41 33.78
CA VAL A 72 -4.56 0.91 32.64
C VAL A 72 -3.65 2.03 33.12
N ALA A 73 -2.34 1.81 33.05
CA ALA A 73 -1.35 2.84 33.29
C ALA A 73 -1.40 3.84 32.13
N ILE A 74 -1.74 5.09 32.46
CA ILE A 74 -1.80 6.22 31.54
C ILE A 74 -0.52 7.07 31.61
N ASP A 75 0.25 6.87 32.67
CA ASP A 75 1.56 7.42 32.94
C ASP A 75 2.65 6.35 32.71
N GLN A 76 3.78 6.74 32.13
CA GLN A 76 5.02 5.96 32.22
C GLN A 76 5.85 6.57 33.36
N PRO A 77 6.05 5.87 34.49
CA PRO A 77 7.09 6.27 35.43
C PRO A 77 8.43 5.91 34.80
N ASP A 78 9.05 6.87 34.13
CA ASP A 78 10.41 6.75 33.63
C ASP A 78 11.35 6.95 34.83
N GLU A 79 11.78 5.86 35.49
CA GLU A 79 12.65 5.93 36.67
C GLU A 79 14.10 6.40 36.35
N VAL A 80 14.40 6.78 35.10
CA VAL A 80 15.78 7.16 34.68
C VAL A 80 15.87 8.49 33.91
N HIS A 81 14.78 9.13 33.52
CA HIS A 81 14.85 10.36 32.72
C HIS A 81 13.89 11.45 33.23
N GLU A 82 14.45 12.48 33.89
CA GLU A 82 13.74 13.69 34.34
C GLU A 82 13.24 14.60 33.19
N HIS A 83 13.24 14.15 31.93
CA HIS A 83 12.86 14.98 30.78
C HIS A 83 11.88 14.22 29.89
N ALA A 84 10.64 14.73 29.85
CA ALA A 84 9.58 14.22 28.99
C ALA A 84 10.04 14.16 27.51
N HIS A 85 9.95 12.98 26.90
CA HIS A 85 10.21 12.82 25.48
C HIS A 85 9.06 13.43 24.65
N PRO A 86 9.32 14.20 23.57
CA PRO A 86 8.27 14.88 22.78
C PRO A 86 7.30 13.94 22.03
N SER A 87 7.52 12.62 22.08
CA SER A 87 6.65 11.59 21.50
C SER A 87 5.60 11.05 22.48
N GLU A 88 5.63 11.46 23.74
CA GLU A 88 4.63 11.06 24.73
C GLU A 88 3.43 11.99 24.65
N ASN A 89 2.28 11.44 24.28
CA ASN A 89 1.03 12.19 24.21
C ASN A 89 0.57 12.56 25.64
N PRO A 90 0.61 13.84 26.04
CA PRO A 90 0.22 14.25 27.39
C PRO A 90 -1.27 14.03 27.69
N ASP A 91 -2.08 13.74 26.66
CA ASP A 91 -3.51 13.46 26.75
C ASP A 91 -3.85 11.95 26.66
N ALA A 92 -2.89 11.07 26.96
CA ALA A 92 -3.12 9.62 26.94
C ALA A 92 -4.25 9.23 27.91
N THR A 93 -5.36 8.72 27.37
CA THR A 93 -6.48 8.20 28.17
C THR A 93 -6.38 6.68 28.27
N ALA A 94 -6.99 6.10 29.30
CA ALA A 94 -7.06 4.63 29.43
C ALA A 94 -7.63 3.95 28.17
N ARG A 95 -8.52 4.65 27.45
CA ARG A 95 -9.10 4.19 26.18
C ARG A 95 -8.10 4.19 25.03
N SER A 96 -7.25 5.22 24.90
CA SER A 96 -6.24 5.26 23.83
C SER A 96 -5.14 4.23 24.05
N VAL A 97 -4.71 4.03 25.31
CA VAL A 97 -3.76 2.98 25.68
C VAL A 97 -4.34 1.60 25.37
N LEU A 98 -5.58 1.33 25.78
CA LEU A 98 -6.23 0.05 25.50
C LEU A 98 -6.42 -0.20 24.00
N TYR A 99 -6.73 0.84 23.22
CA TYR A 99 -6.79 0.75 21.76
C TYR A 99 -5.43 0.42 21.14
N GLY A 100 -4.34 0.98 21.68
CA GLY A 100 -2.97 0.62 21.34
C GLY A 100 -2.66 -0.85 21.65
N VAL A 101 -3.00 -1.32 22.87
CA VAL A 101 -2.84 -2.71 23.29
C VAL A 101 -3.58 -3.68 22.35
N LEU A 102 -4.82 -3.34 21.95
CA LEU A 102 -5.58 -4.17 21.00
C LEU A 102 -5.00 -4.18 19.58
N LYS A 103 -4.17 -3.20 19.22
CA LYS A 103 -3.43 -3.18 17.94
C LYS A 103 -2.03 -3.80 18.06
N HIS A 104 -1.50 -3.92 19.26
CA HIS A 104 -0.17 -4.45 19.50
C HIS A 104 -0.22 -5.98 19.58
N VAL A 105 0.03 -6.63 18.44
CA VAL A 105 0.17 -8.10 18.37
C VAL A 105 1.56 -8.46 18.86
N GLY A 106 1.64 -9.18 19.97
CA GLY A 106 2.90 -9.57 20.62
C GLY A 106 3.44 -10.92 20.18
N ALA A 107 2.77 -11.59 19.24
CA ALA A 107 3.37 -12.72 18.55
C ALA A 107 4.50 -12.16 17.68
N GLU A 108 5.75 -12.57 17.94
CA GLU A 108 6.75 -12.59 16.88
C GLU A 108 6.10 -13.31 15.70
N LEU A 109 5.98 -12.62 14.56
CA LEU A 109 5.47 -13.23 13.33
C LEU A 109 6.20 -14.55 13.15
N SER A 110 5.45 -15.63 12.93
CA SER A 110 6.10 -16.91 12.64
C SER A 110 7.03 -16.74 11.45
N ALA A 111 8.09 -17.55 11.34
CA ALA A 111 9.02 -17.47 10.20
C ALA A 111 8.28 -17.46 8.84
N HIS A 112 7.12 -18.11 8.75
CA HIS A 112 6.28 -18.11 7.55
C HIS A 112 5.52 -16.79 7.35
N GLU A 113 4.94 -16.20 8.40
CA GLU A 113 4.27 -14.89 8.29
C GLU A 113 5.27 -13.75 8.05
N THR A 114 6.49 -13.85 8.59
CA THR A 114 7.59 -12.93 8.24
C THR A 114 7.97 -13.09 6.78
N ILE A 115 8.12 -14.33 6.26
CA ILE A 115 8.39 -14.59 4.85
C ILE A 115 7.26 -14.05 3.97
N THR A 116 6.00 -14.25 4.33
CA THR A 116 4.86 -13.72 3.58
C THR A 116 4.82 -12.20 3.63
N ALA A 117 4.98 -11.57 4.79
CA ALA A 117 4.97 -10.11 4.92
C ALA A 117 6.16 -9.45 4.20
N GLU A 118 7.33 -10.09 4.23
CA GLU A 118 8.47 -9.67 3.42
C GLU A 118 8.15 -9.87 1.93
N HIS A 119 7.71 -11.05 1.49
CA HIS A 119 7.34 -11.28 0.08
C HIS A 119 6.28 -10.29 -0.43
N GLU A 120 5.29 -9.94 0.40
CA GLU A 120 4.29 -8.90 0.11
C GLU A 120 4.92 -7.51 -0.03
N ARG A 121 5.93 -7.20 0.79
CA ARG A 121 6.68 -5.94 0.70
C ARG A 121 7.59 -5.89 -0.53
N TRP A 122 8.39 -6.93 -0.76
CA TRP A 122 9.31 -7.06 -1.90
C TRP A 122 8.57 -7.19 -3.23
N GLY A 123 7.40 -7.82 -3.23
CA GLY A 123 6.52 -7.95 -4.40
C GLY A 123 5.54 -6.80 -4.59
N SER A 124 5.56 -5.76 -3.74
CA SER A 124 4.65 -4.62 -3.91
C SER A 124 4.93 -3.84 -5.19
N ILE A 125 3.89 -3.30 -5.82
CA ILE A 125 4.02 -2.50 -7.04
C ILE A 125 4.88 -1.27 -6.79
N ALA A 126 4.90 -0.74 -5.57
CA ALA A 126 5.79 0.37 -5.20
C ALA A 126 7.27 0.00 -5.39
N GLN A 127 7.68 -1.17 -4.92
CA GLN A 127 9.05 -1.67 -5.01
C GLN A 127 9.40 -2.00 -6.47
N LEU A 128 8.55 -2.79 -7.14
CA LEU A 128 8.76 -3.18 -8.54
C LEU A 128 8.80 -1.97 -9.49
N ALA A 129 7.98 -0.94 -9.24
CA ALA A 129 8.00 0.29 -10.03
C ALA A 129 9.26 1.13 -9.78
N ALA A 130 9.83 1.10 -8.57
CA ALA A 130 11.08 1.79 -8.27
C ALA A 130 12.27 1.10 -8.97
N GLU A 131 12.26 -0.24 -9.00
CA GLU A 131 13.24 -1.04 -9.75
C GLU A 131 13.11 -0.80 -11.26
N ASP A 132 11.89 -0.83 -11.80
CA ASP A 132 11.60 -0.50 -13.21
C ASP A 132 12.12 0.90 -13.57
N GLU A 133 11.84 1.91 -12.74
CA GLU A 133 12.29 3.29 -12.96
C GLU A 133 13.83 3.37 -13.02
N THR A 134 14.52 2.71 -12.10
CA THR A 134 15.99 2.69 -12.05
C THR A 134 16.59 2.09 -13.33
N ILE A 135 16.04 0.94 -13.76
CA ILE A 135 16.50 0.26 -14.97
C ILE A 135 16.17 1.09 -16.21
N ALA A 136 14.96 1.66 -16.26
CA ALA A 136 14.49 2.46 -17.39
C ALA A 136 15.31 3.74 -17.56
N GLN A 137 15.69 4.40 -16.46
CA GLN A 137 16.55 5.58 -16.50
C GLN A 137 17.91 5.24 -17.13
N ALA A 138 18.56 4.16 -16.68
CA ALA A 138 19.83 3.72 -17.25
C ALA A 138 19.68 3.26 -18.71
N ALA A 139 18.61 2.51 -19.04
CA ALA A 139 18.39 1.95 -20.37
C ALA A 139 18.14 3.00 -21.45
N GLN A 140 17.55 4.14 -21.05
CA GLN A 140 17.18 5.23 -21.96
C GLN A 140 18.18 6.38 -21.94
N HIS A 141 19.23 6.31 -21.12
CA HIS A 141 20.21 7.38 -20.91
C HIS A 141 20.80 7.90 -22.23
N ASP A 142 21.45 7.04 -23.01
CA ASP A 142 22.11 7.42 -24.27
C ASP A 142 21.12 7.95 -25.31
N ARG A 143 19.89 7.42 -25.29
CA ARG A 143 18.82 7.86 -26.16
C ARG A 143 18.37 9.27 -25.81
N TRP A 144 18.21 9.58 -24.53
CA TRP A 144 17.87 10.91 -24.05
C TRP A 144 19.00 11.91 -24.29
N ALA A 145 20.26 11.52 -24.07
CA ALA A 145 21.43 12.35 -24.44
C ALA A 145 21.41 12.70 -25.95
N THR A 146 21.19 11.70 -26.81
CA THR A 146 21.07 11.90 -28.26
C THR A 146 19.88 12.79 -28.62
N LEU A 147 18.76 12.70 -27.88
CA LEU A 147 17.58 13.55 -28.06
C LEU A 147 17.84 15.00 -27.64
N LEU A 148 18.61 15.22 -26.57
CA LEU A 148 18.96 16.55 -26.09
C LEU A 148 19.90 17.25 -27.08
N HIS A 149 20.94 16.56 -27.58
CA HIS A 149 21.84 17.14 -28.60
C HIS A 149 21.10 17.53 -29.88
N ARG A 150 20.24 16.64 -30.42
CA ARG A 150 19.48 16.95 -31.65
C ARG A 150 18.46 18.07 -31.46
N SER A 151 18.14 18.44 -30.22
CA SER A 151 17.21 19.51 -29.89
C SER A 151 17.86 20.90 -29.83
N GLY A 152 19.15 21.01 -30.12
CA GLY A 152 19.87 22.28 -30.28
C GLY A 152 20.65 22.74 -29.06
N LEU A 153 20.89 21.86 -28.08
CA LEU A 153 21.75 22.12 -26.93
C LEU A 153 23.21 21.83 -27.28
N SER A 154 24.14 22.58 -26.67
CA SER A 154 25.58 22.30 -26.76
C SER A 154 25.94 21.02 -26.03
N THR A 155 27.14 20.48 -26.26
CA THR A 155 27.60 19.29 -25.53
C THR A 155 27.69 19.54 -24.02
N GLU A 156 28.26 20.68 -23.63
CA GLU A 156 28.38 21.12 -22.23
C GLU A 156 27.02 21.21 -21.54
N GLN A 157 26.02 21.82 -22.18
CA GLN A 157 24.67 21.91 -21.64
C GLN A 157 23.99 20.55 -21.48
N VAL A 158 24.27 19.60 -22.37
CA VAL A 158 23.72 18.24 -22.24
C VAL A 158 24.38 17.51 -21.09
N ASP A 159 25.70 17.61 -20.96
CA ASP A 159 26.43 16.99 -19.84
C ASP A 159 25.94 17.56 -18.50
N ASP A 160 25.77 18.89 -18.39
CA ASP A 160 25.19 19.55 -17.22
C ASP A 160 23.76 19.05 -16.89
N ILE A 161 22.94 18.78 -17.90
CA ILE A 161 21.61 18.19 -17.69
C ILE A 161 21.72 16.76 -17.17
N LEU A 162 22.61 15.94 -17.74
CA LEU A 162 22.74 14.53 -17.40
C LEU A 162 23.30 14.34 -15.98
N ASP A 163 24.18 15.23 -15.55
CA ASP A 163 24.79 15.23 -14.20
C ASP A 163 23.90 15.92 -13.14
N SER A 164 22.79 16.54 -13.53
CA SER A 164 21.86 17.22 -12.62
C SER A 164 21.02 16.26 -11.78
N ASP A 165 20.80 16.62 -10.51
CA ASP A 165 19.84 15.92 -9.62
C ASP A 165 18.41 15.88 -10.19
N ALA A 166 18.04 16.85 -11.05
CA ALA A 166 16.73 16.90 -11.69
C ALA A 166 16.62 15.96 -12.92
N TYR A 167 17.71 15.34 -13.37
CA TYR A 167 17.72 14.47 -14.55
C TYR A 167 16.76 13.29 -14.42
N GLY A 168 16.70 12.65 -13.24
CA GLY A 168 15.78 11.53 -13.01
C GLY A 168 14.31 11.92 -13.24
N ALA A 169 13.92 13.09 -12.73
CA ALA A 169 12.59 13.64 -12.95
C ALA A 169 12.34 13.98 -14.43
N LEU A 170 13.32 14.57 -15.12
CA LEU A 170 13.23 14.86 -16.56
C LEU A 170 13.08 13.57 -17.39
N SER A 171 13.92 12.56 -17.14
CA SER A 171 13.88 11.25 -17.82
C SER A 171 12.51 10.58 -17.66
N ALA A 172 11.95 10.59 -16.44
CA ALA A 172 10.63 10.06 -16.17
C ALA A 172 9.50 10.82 -16.92
N GLU A 173 9.60 12.15 -17.06
CA GLU A 173 8.65 12.93 -17.85
C GLU A 173 8.77 12.67 -19.35
N LEU A 174 9.99 12.56 -19.89
CA LEU A 174 10.20 12.19 -21.29
C LEU A 174 9.62 10.81 -21.59
N ARG A 175 9.89 9.81 -20.73
CA ARG A 175 9.30 8.48 -20.85
C ARG A 175 7.78 8.52 -20.80
N ARG A 176 7.20 9.30 -19.88
CA ARG A 176 5.76 9.48 -19.79
C ARG A 176 5.18 10.10 -21.05
N ALA A 177 5.81 11.13 -21.59
CA ALA A 177 5.39 11.77 -22.83
C ALA A 177 5.41 10.77 -24.00
N GLU A 178 6.47 9.98 -24.13
CA GLU A 178 6.56 8.91 -25.12
C GLU A 178 5.46 7.85 -24.94
N ALA A 179 5.24 7.37 -23.70
CA ALA A 179 4.20 6.39 -23.40
C ALA A 179 2.78 6.89 -23.75
N ASN A 180 2.57 8.21 -23.75
CA ASN A 180 1.35 8.86 -24.20
C ASN A 180 1.36 9.21 -25.70
N HIS A 181 2.33 8.72 -26.47
CA HIS A 181 2.52 8.92 -27.91
C HIS A 181 2.81 10.37 -28.31
N HIS A 182 3.42 11.17 -27.43
CA HIS A 182 4.00 12.45 -27.84
C HIS A 182 5.24 12.21 -28.69
N ASP A 183 5.35 12.91 -29.81
CA ASP A 183 6.53 12.90 -30.66
C ASP A 183 7.61 13.81 -30.07
N LEU A 184 8.53 13.21 -29.31
CA LEU A 184 9.59 13.95 -28.61
C LEU A 184 10.59 14.60 -29.56
N ASP A 185 10.81 14.02 -30.75
CA ASP A 185 11.70 14.55 -31.78
C ASP A 185 11.22 15.91 -32.31
N THR A 186 9.92 16.15 -32.31
CA THR A 186 9.35 17.45 -32.73
C THR A 186 8.99 18.34 -31.55
N LEU A 187 8.63 17.75 -30.40
CA LEU A 187 8.20 18.49 -29.22
C LEU A 187 9.39 19.14 -28.48
N LEU A 188 10.46 18.39 -28.23
CA LEU A 188 11.57 18.87 -27.40
C LEU A 188 12.34 20.05 -28.02
N PRO A 189 12.71 20.04 -29.32
CA PRO A 189 13.37 21.19 -29.95
C PRO A 189 12.54 22.47 -29.88
N ARG A 190 11.21 22.36 -30.07
CA ARG A 190 10.28 23.50 -29.98
C ARG A 190 10.24 24.08 -28.56
N LEU A 191 10.24 23.23 -27.54
CA LEU A 191 10.21 23.69 -26.14
C LEU A 191 11.52 24.36 -25.72
N ILE A 192 12.66 23.89 -26.24
CA ILE A 192 13.97 24.47 -25.98
C ILE A 192 14.07 25.85 -26.64
N GLN A 193 13.66 25.97 -27.91
CA GLN A 193 13.72 27.23 -28.67
C GLN A 193 12.70 28.29 -28.23
N ALA A 194 11.60 27.91 -27.56
CA ALA A 194 10.51 28.82 -27.22
C ALA A 194 10.89 29.95 -26.24
N ARG A 195 11.92 29.75 -25.41
CA ARG A 195 12.41 30.75 -24.46
C ARG A 195 13.86 30.45 -24.08
N ALA A 196 14.67 31.50 -23.94
CA ALA A 196 16.05 31.40 -23.44
C ALA A 196 16.09 30.54 -22.17
N LEU A 197 17.10 29.69 -22.11
CA LEU A 197 17.39 28.85 -20.95
C LEU A 197 18.33 29.66 -20.05
N ASP A 198 18.06 29.63 -18.75
CA ASP A 198 18.96 30.20 -17.75
C ASP A 198 19.88 29.06 -17.30
N ASP A 199 21.18 29.33 -17.11
CA ASP A 199 22.19 28.27 -17.00
C ASP A 199 22.13 27.51 -15.66
N ASP A 200 21.59 28.12 -14.60
CA ASP A 200 21.68 27.56 -13.23
C ASP A 200 20.73 26.36 -12.96
N ASP A 201 19.73 26.07 -13.82
CA ASP A 201 18.81 24.93 -13.61
C ASP A 201 18.16 24.41 -14.91
N LEU A 202 19.01 24.08 -15.88
CA LEU A 202 18.56 23.68 -17.21
C LEU A 202 17.65 22.44 -17.20
N ALA A 203 18.01 21.42 -16.41
CA ALA A 203 17.26 20.18 -16.30
C ALA A 203 15.84 20.40 -15.73
N SER A 204 15.68 21.17 -14.65
CA SER A 204 14.35 21.44 -14.08
C SER A 204 13.51 22.34 -14.99
N VAL A 205 14.12 23.30 -15.68
CA VAL A 205 13.41 24.15 -16.66
C VAL A 205 12.85 23.30 -17.80
N ILE A 206 13.65 22.38 -18.36
CA ILE A 206 13.18 21.47 -19.42
C ILE A 206 12.10 20.53 -18.86
N HIS A 207 12.31 19.95 -17.68
CA HIS A 207 11.33 19.10 -17.00
C HIS A 207 9.97 19.80 -16.89
N HIS A 208 9.93 21.02 -16.33
CA HIS A 208 8.69 21.77 -16.15
C HIS A 208 8.03 22.16 -17.50
N ARG A 209 8.84 22.48 -18.52
CA ARG A 209 8.32 22.76 -19.88
C ARG A 209 7.66 21.53 -20.49
N VAL A 210 8.31 20.36 -20.38
CA VAL A 210 7.76 19.09 -20.86
C VAL A 210 6.47 18.76 -20.11
N GLU A 211 6.50 18.76 -18.77
CA GLU A 211 5.34 18.50 -17.91
C GLU A 211 4.13 19.36 -18.33
N ARG A 212 4.34 20.67 -18.51
CA ARG A 212 3.28 21.60 -18.90
C ARG A 212 2.75 21.31 -20.31
N ALA A 213 3.63 21.00 -21.26
CA ALA A 213 3.27 20.70 -22.64
C ALA A 213 2.54 19.36 -22.79
N THR A 214 2.85 18.38 -21.93
CA THR A 214 2.29 17.02 -21.97
C THR A 214 1.19 16.79 -20.93
N SER A 215 0.80 17.83 -20.19
CA SER A 215 -0.35 17.81 -19.28
C SER A 215 -1.65 17.39 -19.96
N ARG A 216 -1.76 17.64 -21.28
CA ARG A 216 -2.86 17.16 -22.11
C ARG A 216 -2.40 15.94 -22.91
N PRO A 217 -3.23 14.89 -23.04
CA PRO A 217 -2.89 13.71 -23.83
C PRO A 217 -2.55 14.05 -25.28
N ALA A 218 -1.61 13.32 -25.88
CA ALA A 218 -1.29 13.48 -27.30
C ALA A 218 -2.51 13.16 -28.18
N GLY A 219 -2.85 14.11 -29.04
CA GLY A 219 -3.92 13.98 -30.04
C GLY A 219 -5.33 14.32 -29.53
N SER A 220 -6.04 15.15 -30.30
CA SER A 220 -7.47 15.42 -30.12
C SER A 220 -8.30 14.58 -31.10
N GLY A 221 -9.22 13.73 -30.60
CA GLY A 221 -10.28 13.13 -31.41
C GLY A 221 -10.33 11.59 -31.49
N ARG A 222 -11.07 11.09 -32.49
CA ARG A 222 -11.49 9.69 -32.69
C ARG A 222 -10.36 8.70 -33.04
N THR A 223 -9.12 9.15 -33.18
CA THR A 223 -7.93 8.35 -33.56
C THR A 223 -6.92 8.19 -32.42
N ARG A 224 -7.33 8.48 -31.18
CA ARG A 224 -6.46 8.41 -30.00
C ARG A 224 -5.96 6.98 -29.75
N LYS A 225 -4.65 6.78 -29.82
CA LYS A 225 -4.00 5.52 -29.44
C LYS A 225 -4.02 5.37 -27.91
N PRO A 226 -4.24 4.16 -27.37
CA PRO A 226 -4.15 3.92 -25.94
C PRO A 226 -2.70 4.12 -25.48
N ALA A 227 -2.53 4.75 -24.31
CA ALA A 227 -1.20 4.94 -23.72
C ALA A 227 -0.55 3.58 -23.41
N ARG A 228 0.77 3.52 -23.52
CA ARG A 228 1.58 2.33 -23.20
C ARG A 228 1.90 2.32 -21.71
N LEU A 229 1.06 1.64 -20.95
CA LEU A 229 1.12 1.62 -19.49
C LEU A 229 1.16 0.18 -18.96
N ILE A 230 1.99 -0.06 -17.97
CA ILE A 230 2.06 -1.29 -17.17
C ILE A 230 0.98 -1.21 -16.08
N ALA A 231 0.14 -2.24 -15.97
CA ALA A 231 -1.05 -2.26 -15.10
C ALA A 231 -1.95 -1.00 -15.21
N GLY A 232 -1.90 -0.30 -16.35
CA GLY A 232 -2.64 0.95 -16.59
C GLY A 232 -2.17 2.18 -15.81
N LEU A 233 -1.01 2.12 -15.13
CA LEU A 233 -0.47 3.22 -14.32
C LEU A 233 0.93 3.64 -14.73
N ILE A 234 1.87 2.70 -14.81
CA ILE A 234 3.30 2.99 -14.93
C ILE A 234 3.66 3.14 -16.42
N PRO A 235 4.27 4.26 -16.85
CA PRO A 235 4.72 4.42 -18.24
C PRO A 235 5.73 3.36 -18.66
N GLU A 236 5.43 2.64 -19.74
CA GLU A 236 6.35 1.62 -20.29
C GLU A 236 7.59 2.27 -20.89
N ALA A 237 8.78 1.76 -20.54
CA ALA A 237 10.03 2.18 -21.16
C ALA A 237 10.14 1.65 -22.61
N GLY A 238 10.11 2.57 -23.57
CA GLY A 238 10.23 2.29 -25.00
C GLY A 238 11.61 2.63 -25.58
N GLY A 239 11.76 2.35 -26.88
CA GLY A 239 12.94 2.72 -27.67
C GLY A 239 13.96 1.61 -27.88
N LEU A 240 15.06 1.95 -28.56
CA LEU A 240 16.23 1.11 -28.70
C LEU A 240 17.01 1.12 -27.37
N MET A 241 17.43 -0.06 -26.91
CA MET A 241 18.19 -0.28 -25.67
C MET A 241 18.86 -1.66 -25.76
N LEU A 242 19.82 -1.93 -24.88
CA LEU A 242 20.48 -3.23 -24.79
C LEU A 242 19.48 -4.35 -24.48
N ALA A 243 19.77 -5.56 -24.96
CA ALA A 243 18.84 -6.69 -24.89
C ALA A 243 18.57 -7.16 -23.44
N ASP A 244 19.60 -7.13 -22.60
CA ASP A 244 19.52 -7.43 -21.17
C ASP A 244 18.65 -6.41 -20.41
N MET A 245 18.80 -5.12 -20.70
CA MET A 245 17.97 -4.07 -20.12
C MET A 245 16.52 -4.16 -20.58
N ARG A 246 16.29 -4.52 -21.85
CA ARG A 246 14.94 -4.80 -22.36
C ARG A 246 14.31 -5.98 -21.62
N GLN A 247 15.04 -7.09 -21.52
CA GLN A 247 14.57 -8.28 -20.81
C GLN A 247 14.25 -7.95 -19.35
N ALA A 248 15.13 -7.21 -18.69
CA ALA A 248 14.93 -6.72 -17.34
C ALA A 248 13.63 -5.92 -17.19
N LEU A 249 13.36 -4.98 -18.09
CA LEU A 249 12.12 -4.18 -18.07
C LEU A 249 10.87 -5.03 -18.39
N ASP A 250 10.99 -6.01 -19.29
CA ASP A 250 9.90 -6.93 -19.60
C ASP A 250 9.56 -7.82 -18.39
N GLU A 251 10.57 -8.35 -17.68
CA GLU A 251 10.37 -9.09 -16.42
C GLU A 251 9.69 -8.25 -15.34
N ARG A 252 10.11 -6.98 -15.18
CA ARG A 252 9.49 -6.05 -14.22
C ARG A 252 8.04 -5.72 -14.60
N ARG A 253 7.77 -5.55 -15.89
CA ARG A 253 6.40 -5.37 -16.43
C ARG A 253 5.51 -6.54 -16.03
N ASP A 254 5.96 -7.77 -16.27
CA ASP A 254 5.18 -8.97 -16.02
C ASP A 254 4.91 -9.13 -14.52
N LEU A 255 5.91 -8.93 -13.66
CA LEU A 255 5.74 -8.96 -12.20
C LEU A 255 4.73 -7.92 -11.69
N ILE A 256 4.77 -6.69 -12.22
CA ILE A 256 3.81 -5.64 -11.85
C ILE A 256 2.39 -6.01 -12.30
N GLN A 257 2.26 -6.58 -13.50
CA GLN A 257 0.98 -7.00 -14.05
C GLN A 257 0.38 -8.13 -13.21
N ASP A 258 1.16 -9.18 -12.94
CA ASP A 258 0.75 -10.32 -12.13
C ASP A 258 0.35 -9.89 -10.72
N ARG A 259 1.14 -9.01 -10.08
CA ARG A 259 0.83 -8.46 -8.76
C ARG A 259 -0.50 -7.71 -8.76
N ALA A 260 -0.74 -6.86 -9.76
CA ALA A 260 -1.99 -6.12 -9.86
C ALA A 260 -3.22 -7.04 -10.03
N GLU A 261 -3.06 -8.14 -10.77
CA GLU A 261 -4.11 -9.16 -10.94
C GLU A 261 -4.38 -9.91 -9.63
N VAL A 262 -3.34 -10.36 -8.94
CA VAL A 262 -3.44 -11.01 -7.62
C VAL A 262 -4.12 -10.10 -6.59
N CYS A 263 -3.75 -8.81 -6.56
CA CYS A 263 -4.39 -7.84 -5.66
C CYS A 263 -5.87 -7.67 -5.96
N LEU A 264 -6.27 -7.64 -7.24
CA LEU A 264 -7.69 -7.58 -7.61
C LEU A 264 -8.42 -8.86 -7.22
N ASP A 265 -7.86 -10.03 -7.50
CA ASP A 265 -8.49 -11.32 -7.22
C ASP A 265 -8.68 -11.55 -5.73
N THR A 266 -7.69 -11.18 -4.91
CA THR A 266 -7.77 -11.22 -3.45
C THR A 266 -8.88 -10.29 -2.95
N ALA A 267 -8.91 -9.04 -3.41
CA ALA A 267 -9.93 -8.08 -3.01
C ALA A 267 -11.35 -8.52 -3.41
N LEU A 268 -11.51 -9.18 -4.57
CA LEU A 268 -12.77 -9.76 -5.01
C LEU A 268 -13.20 -10.95 -4.14
N ALA A 269 -12.27 -11.84 -3.81
CA ALA A 269 -12.53 -13.01 -2.97
C ALA A 269 -12.92 -12.60 -1.54
N ASP A 270 -12.25 -11.59 -0.99
CA ASP A 270 -12.49 -11.06 0.35
C ASP A 270 -13.68 -10.07 0.40
N ALA A 271 -14.29 -9.78 -0.75
CA ALA A 271 -15.37 -8.83 -0.92
C ALA A 271 -15.05 -7.46 -0.27
N GLU A 272 -13.84 -6.95 -0.51
CA GLU A 272 -13.36 -5.72 0.10
C GLU A 272 -14.33 -4.54 -0.15
N PRO A 273 -14.51 -3.62 0.82
CA PRO A 273 -15.53 -2.57 0.72
C PRO A 273 -15.44 -1.69 -0.54
N TRP A 274 -14.23 -1.45 -1.04
CA TRP A 274 -14.02 -0.63 -2.23
C TRP A 274 -14.44 -1.34 -3.53
N ILE A 275 -14.45 -2.68 -3.57
CA ILE A 275 -14.91 -3.47 -4.71
C ILE A 275 -16.39 -3.19 -5.01
N ALA A 276 -17.20 -3.06 -3.96
CA ALA A 276 -18.61 -2.69 -4.11
C ALA A 276 -18.80 -1.37 -4.89
N THR A 277 -17.80 -0.47 -4.82
CA THR A 277 -17.83 0.81 -5.54
C THR A 277 -17.52 0.70 -7.03
N LEU A 278 -16.90 -0.39 -7.49
CA LEU A 278 -16.69 -0.68 -8.93
C LEU A 278 -17.98 -1.13 -9.62
N GLY A 279 -18.97 -1.60 -8.85
CA GLY A 279 -20.19 -2.23 -9.35
C GLY A 279 -20.00 -3.70 -9.70
N THR A 280 -21.08 -4.37 -10.09
CA THR A 280 -21.02 -5.80 -10.44
C THR A 280 -20.46 -6.01 -11.84
N ALA A 281 -19.64 -7.05 -12.02
CA ALA A 281 -19.10 -7.41 -13.31
C ALA A 281 -20.24 -7.65 -14.34
N PRO A 282 -20.10 -7.14 -15.58
CA PRO A 282 -21.01 -7.43 -16.69
C PRO A 282 -21.11 -8.93 -17.01
N THR A 283 -22.22 -9.35 -17.61
CA THR A 283 -22.44 -10.76 -18.02
C THR A 283 -21.78 -11.11 -19.34
N THR A 284 -21.60 -10.13 -20.24
CA THR A 284 -20.94 -10.34 -21.52
C THR A 284 -19.44 -10.53 -21.31
N ALA A 285 -18.86 -11.64 -21.79
CA ALA A 285 -17.44 -11.95 -21.62
C ALA A 285 -16.50 -10.79 -22.01
N ARG A 286 -16.80 -10.09 -23.11
CA ARG A 286 -16.02 -8.94 -23.58
C ARG A 286 -16.10 -7.74 -22.61
N GLU A 287 -17.28 -7.43 -22.09
CA GLU A 287 -17.46 -6.31 -21.16
C GLU A 287 -16.91 -6.65 -19.78
N ALA A 288 -17.02 -7.92 -19.36
CA ALA A 288 -16.39 -8.43 -18.14
C ALA A 288 -14.86 -8.31 -18.20
N ALA A 289 -14.24 -8.65 -19.34
CA ALA A 289 -12.81 -8.48 -19.54
C ALA A 289 -12.38 -7.00 -19.47
N LEU A 290 -13.13 -6.09 -20.11
CA LEU A 290 -12.87 -4.66 -20.04
C LEU A 290 -13.06 -4.09 -18.63
N TRP A 291 -14.12 -4.52 -17.93
CA TRP A 291 -14.37 -4.15 -16.55
C TRP A 291 -13.23 -4.60 -15.65
N ARG A 292 -12.75 -5.84 -15.82
CA ARG A 292 -11.61 -6.39 -15.09
C ARG A 292 -10.34 -5.59 -15.36
N GLN A 293 -10.05 -5.24 -16.62
CA GLN A 293 -8.90 -4.39 -16.96
C GLN A 293 -8.93 -3.05 -16.20
N HIS A 294 -10.09 -2.41 -16.12
CA HIS A 294 -10.24 -1.17 -15.35
C HIS A 294 -10.11 -1.38 -13.83
N ALA A 295 -10.62 -2.50 -13.31
CA ALA A 295 -10.47 -2.86 -11.91
C ALA A 295 -9.01 -3.14 -11.52
N ILE A 296 -8.22 -3.76 -12.41
CA ILE A 296 -6.77 -4.00 -12.23
C ILE A 296 -6.04 -2.66 -12.03
N VAL A 297 -6.37 -1.61 -12.80
CA VAL A 297 -5.75 -0.28 -12.62
C VAL A 297 -6.01 0.28 -11.22
N VAL A 298 -7.24 0.10 -10.70
CA VAL A 298 -7.58 0.56 -9.34
C VAL A 298 -6.85 -0.27 -8.28
N ALA A 299 -6.78 -1.59 -8.45
CA ALA A 299 -6.02 -2.48 -7.56
C ALA A 299 -4.52 -2.13 -7.55
N ALA A 300 -3.94 -1.90 -8.74
CA ALA A 300 -2.56 -1.50 -8.89
C ALA A 300 -2.26 -0.18 -8.17
N TYR A 301 -3.18 0.78 -8.27
CA TYR A 301 -3.04 2.08 -7.61
C TYR A 301 -3.10 1.92 -6.08
N ARG A 302 -4.04 1.10 -5.59
CA ARG A 302 -4.17 0.83 -4.15
C ARG A 302 -2.93 0.15 -3.59
N ASP A 303 -2.39 -0.85 -4.27
CA ASP A 303 -1.17 -1.55 -3.83
C ASP A 303 0.05 -0.62 -3.87
N ARG A 304 0.26 0.11 -4.98
CA ARG A 304 1.37 1.06 -5.14
C ARG A 304 1.43 2.12 -4.04
N TYR A 305 0.28 2.67 -3.64
CA TYR A 305 0.20 3.73 -2.63
C TYR A 305 -0.24 3.23 -1.25
N ARG A 306 -0.30 1.90 -1.04
CA ARG A 306 -0.71 1.23 0.21
C ARG A 306 -2.04 1.76 0.77
N ILE A 307 -3.03 1.93 -0.10
CA ILE A 307 -4.35 2.44 0.27
C ILE A 307 -5.15 1.31 0.91
N THR A 308 -5.30 1.36 2.23
CA THR A 308 -6.08 0.40 3.01
C THR A 308 -7.47 0.91 3.39
N THR A 309 -7.82 2.13 2.98
CA THR A 309 -9.14 2.71 3.26
C THR A 309 -10.23 2.05 2.42
N THR A 310 -11.48 2.21 2.86
CA THR A 310 -12.68 1.73 2.16
C THR A 310 -12.94 2.50 0.85
N SER A 311 -12.35 3.69 0.70
CA SER A 311 -12.37 4.45 -0.55
C SER A 311 -11.46 3.79 -1.58
N PRO A 312 -11.90 3.58 -2.83
CA PRO A 312 -11.07 2.99 -3.88
C PRO A 312 -9.79 3.77 -4.14
N LEU A 313 -9.79 5.09 -3.94
CA LEU A 313 -8.66 5.97 -4.32
C LEU A 313 -7.96 6.66 -3.13
N GLY A 314 -8.39 6.39 -1.89
CA GLY A 314 -7.80 7.03 -0.71
C GLY A 314 -8.08 8.53 -0.62
N ALA A 315 -7.27 9.24 0.18
CA ALA A 315 -7.30 10.69 0.31
C ALA A 315 -6.52 11.38 -0.83
N GLU A 316 -6.76 12.68 -1.01
CA GLU A 316 -5.97 13.48 -1.95
C GLU A 316 -4.49 13.57 -1.49
N SER A 317 -3.58 13.58 -2.46
CA SER A 317 -2.13 13.57 -2.22
C SER A 317 -1.47 14.80 -2.84
N ASP A 318 -0.43 15.28 -2.16
CA ASP A 318 0.37 16.43 -2.57
C ASP A 318 1.48 16.06 -3.58
N SER A 319 1.79 14.76 -3.75
CA SER A 319 2.84 14.32 -4.69
C SER A 319 2.41 14.45 -6.15
N ALA A 320 3.23 15.09 -6.99
CA ALA A 320 2.98 15.23 -8.42
C ALA A 320 2.80 13.88 -9.14
N ALA A 321 3.60 12.87 -8.80
CA ALA A 321 3.49 11.53 -9.38
C ALA A 321 2.14 10.88 -9.03
N GLN A 322 1.72 10.99 -7.76
CA GLN A 322 0.45 10.42 -7.31
C GLN A 322 -0.76 11.16 -7.90
N ARG A 323 -0.68 12.48 -8.13
CA ARG A 323 -1.77 13.25 -8.79
C ARG A 323 -2.11 12.73 -10.19
N ILE A 324 -1.12 12.21 -10.92
CA ILE A 324 -1.34 11.67 -12.27
C ILE A 324 -1.86 10.25 -12.19
N ASP A 325 -1.28 9.42 -11.32
CA ASP A 325 -1.74 8.04 -11.15
C ASP A 325 -3.16 7.98 -10.59
N VAL A 326 -3.54 8.87 -9.66
CA VAL A 326 -4.91 8.95 -9.16
C VAL A 326 -5.88 9.39 -10.26
N ALA A 327 -5.47 10.26 -11.18
CA ALA A 327 -6.31 10.65 -12.32
C ALA A 327 -6.56 9.46 -13.27
N ARG A 328 -5.54 8.62 -13.52
CA ARG A 328 -5.66 7.37 -14.29
C ARG A 328 -6.59 6.37 -13.59
N ALA A 329 -6.35 6.13 -12.30
CA ALA A 329 -7.16 5.22 -11.48
C ALA A 329 -8.62 5.70 -11.38
N ARG A 330 -8.86 7.02 -11.26
CA ARG A 330 -10.20 7.62 -11.28
C ARG A 330 -10.90 7.40 -12.61
N SER A 331 -10.20 7.64 -13.73
CA SER A 331 -10.77 7.36 -15.05
C SER A 331 -11.12 5.88 -15.22
N ALA A 332 -10.28 4.96 -14.74
CA ALA A 332 -10.56 3.53 -14.77
C ALA A 332 -11.78 3.15 -13.90
N LEU A 333 -11.85 3.69 -12.68
CA LEU A 333 -13.01 3.51 -11.78
C LEU A 333 -14.32 3.96 -12.44
N ASP A 334 -14.32 5.13 -13.09
CA ASP A 334 -15.51 5.65 -13.78
C ASP A 334 -15.93 4.76 -14.96
N ARG A 335 -14.96 4.23 -15.72
CA ARG A 335 -15.23 3.27 -16.82
C ARG A 335 -15.76 1.93 -16.33
N ALA A 336 -15.21 1.39 -15.24
CA ALA A 336 -15.71 0.17 -14.62
C ALA A 336 -17.17 0.35 -14.18
N ARG A 337 -17.49 1.49 -13.54
CA ARG A 337 -18.87 1.83 -13.14
C ARG A 337 -19.81 1.98 -14.33
N GLU A 338 -19.35 2.61 -15.41
CA GLU A 338 -20.14 2.76 -16.64
C GLU A 338 -20.52 1.39 -17.21
N LEU A 339 -19.56 0.46 -17.29
CA LEU A 339 -19.80 -0.91 -17.75
C LEU A 339 -20.76 -1.67 -16.82
N ALA A 340 -20.60 -1.52 -15.50
CA ALA A 340 -21.50 -2.15 -14.53
C ALA A 340 -22.94 -1.64 -14.65
N ARG A 341 -23.16 -0.33 -14.86
CA ARG A 341 -24.51 0.27 -15.00
C ARG A 341 -25.25 -0.15 -16.27
N ARG A 342 -24.54 -0.47 -17.35
CA ARG A 342 -25.17 -0.94 -18.60
C ARG A 342 -25.90 -2.27 -18.42
N LYS A 343 -25.40 -3.12 -17.53
CA LYS A 343 -26.09 -4.37 -17.12
C LYS A 343 -27.46 -4.08 -16.51
N ASP A 344 -27.55 -3.11 -15.60
CA ASP A 344 -28.80 -2.75 -14.91
C ASP A 344 -29.84 -2.13 -15.86
N SER A 345 -29.39 -1.61 -17.00
CA SER A 345 -30.24 -0.96 -18.01
C SER A 345 -30.70 -1.91 -19.13
N ALA A 346 -30.24 -3.16 -19.17
CA ALA A 346 -30.67 -4.13 -20.16
C ALA A 346 -32.14 -4.55 -19.90
N PRO A 347 -33.06 -4.44 -20.86
CA PRO A 347 -34.46 -4.76 -20.64
C PRO A 347 -34.62 -6.26 -20.33
N THR A 348 -35.20 -6.57 -19.18
CA THR A 348 -35.62 -7.92 -18.80
C THR A 348 -36.51 -8.50 -19.91
N PRO A 349 -36.21 -9.68 -20.48
CA PRO A 349 -37.08 -10.28 -21.49
C PRO A 349 -38.45 -10.54 -20.86
N GLN A 350 -39.46 -9.81 -21.34
CA GLN A 350 -40.85 -9.99 -20.92
C GLN A 350 -41.26 -11.44 -21.19
N ARG A 351 -41.60 -12.17 -20.12
CA ARG A 351 -42.24 -13.49 -20.21
C ARG A 351 -43.50 -13.36 -21.07
N PRO A 352 -43.70 -14.20 -22.11
CA PRO A 352 -44.94 -14.17 -22.88
C PRO A 352 -46.09 -14.56 -21.94
N THR A 353 -47.00 -13.63 -21.70
CA THR A 353 -48.26 -13.88 -21.03
C THR A 353 -49.04 -14.90 -21.87
N ARG A 354 -49.16 -16.12 -21.34
CA ARG A 354 -50.05 -17.15 -21.86
C ARG A 354 -51.48 -16.64 -21.77
N THR A 355 -52.03 -16.21 -22.90
CA THR A 355 -53.46 -15.98 -23.08
C THR A 355 -54.17 -17.32 -22.96
N THR A 356 -54.72 -17.63 -21.79
CA THR A 356 -55.72 -18.67 -21.62
C THR A 356 -56.98 -18.26 -22.39
N GLY A 357 -57.20 -18.91 -23.54
CA GLY A 357 -58.48 -18.85 -24.24
C GLY A 357 -59.59 -19.37 -23.33
N ARG A 358 -60.65 -18.58 -23.18
CA ARG A 358 -61.89 -18.99 -22.53
C ARG A 358 -62.92 -19.29 -23.61
N THR A 359 -63.31 -20.56 -23.67
CA THR A 359 -64.51 -21.07 -24.32
C THR A 359 -65.75 -20.51 -23.62
N LEU A 360 -66.64 -19.87 -24.38
CA LEU A 360 -68.04 -20.26 -24.65
C LEU A 360 -68.68 -19.25 -25.59
#